data_AF-A0A235B194-F1
#
_entry.id   AF-A0A235B194-F1
#
_cell.length_a   1.000
_cell.length_b   1.000
_cell.length_c   1.000
_cell.angle_alpha   90.00
_cell.angle_beta   90.00
_cell.angle_gamma   90.00
#
_symmetry.space_group_name_H-M   'P 1'
#
loop_
_entity.id
_entity.type
_entity.pdbx_description
1 polymer ?
#
loop_
_entity_poly.entity_id
_entity_poly.type
_entity_poly.pdbx_seq_one_letter_code
_entity_poly.pdbx_strand_id
1 'polypeptide(L)'
;LKAKMADFTVWSRSVTLTGATDLPERISQLAVRMLDSLDLREGVRLLGVGVSNFATSAQEELFVVDDEGRLLDEPEVTEEITPIQPGPFGRRRSFDGRNWPPGVDLIHDEYGRGWVWGSGRGIVTCRFEYRGSEIGRV
;
A
#
# COMPACT_ATOMS: atom_id res chain seq x y z
N LEU A 1 -1.67 -2.49 -7.17
CA LEU A 1 -0.84 -2.27 -5.96
C LEU A 1 -1.27 -0.98 -5.26
N LYS A 2 -1.44 -1.01 -3.94
CA LYS A 2 -1.64 0.18 -3.10
C LYS A 2 -0.61 0.18 -1.98
N ALA A 3 0.15 1.26 -1.88
CA ALA A 3 1.11 1.50 -0.81
C ALA A 3 0.72 2.75 -0.03
N LYS A 4 0.88 2.72 1.29
CA LYS A 4 0.81 3.90 2.16
C LYS A 4 2.15 4.05 2.86
N MET A 5 2.81 5.17 2.62
CA MET A 5 4.14 5.48 3.14
C MET A 5 4.09 5.95 4.60
N ALA A 6 5.26 6.07 5.23
CA ALA A 6 5.39 6.52 6.62
C ALA A 6 4.81 7.93 6.88
N ASP A 7 4.87 8.81 5.87
CA ASP A 7 4.30 10.17 5.85
C ASP A 7 2.79 10.21 5.54
N PHE A 8 2.13 9.05 5.45
CA PHE A 8 0.72 8.88 5.07
C PHE A 8 0.38 9.18 3.60
N THR A 9 1.37 9.44 2.75
CA THR A 9 1.19 9.51 1.30
C THR A 9 0.70 8.16 0.78
N VAL A 10 -0.32 8.18 -0.07
CA VAL A 10 -0.92 6.98 -0.67
C VAL A 10 -0.53 6.93 -2.13
N TRP A 11 0.04 5.79 -2.53
CA TRP A 11 0.38 5.47 -3.90
C TRP A 11 -0.47 4.32 -4.41
N SER A 12 -0.98 4.45 -5.62
CA SER A 12 -1.70 3.37 -6.30
C SER A 12 -1.22 3.24 -7.73
N ARG A 13 -1.01 2.00 -8.14
CA ARG A 13 -0.69 1.61 -9.50
C ARG A 13 -1.50 0.37 -9.86
N SER A 14 -2.00 0.33 -11.08
CA SER A 14 -2.66 -0.83 -11.66
C SER A 14 -1.96 -1.24 -12.94
N VAL A 15 -2.09 -2.52 -13.28
CA VAL A 15 -1.71 -3.08 -14.58
C VAL A 15 -2.87 -3.92 -15.09
N THR A 16 -3.13 -3.83 -16.38
CA THR A 16 -4.11 -4.68 -17.06
C THR A 16 -3.37 -5.74 -17.86
N LEU A 17 -3.78 -6.99 -17.75
CA LEU A 17 -3.20 -8.10 -18.50
C LEU A 17 -4.01 -8.34 -19.78
N THR A 18 -3.31 -8.81 -20.82
CA THR A 18 -3.89 -9.23 -22.10
C THR A 18 -4.83 -10.43 -21.94
N GLY A 19 -4.47 -11.36 -21.06
CA GLY A 19 -5.27 -12.54 -20.71
C GLY A 19 -5.65 -12.56 -19.24
N ALA A 20 -6.77 -13.24 -18.94
CA ALA A 20 -7.15 -13.53 -17.57
C ALA A 20 -6.15 -14.52 -16.94
N THR A 21 -5.88 -14.37 -15.64
CA THR A 21 -4.98 -15.24 -14.90
C THR A 21 -5.48 -15.48 -13.48
N ASP A 22 -5.27 -16.70 -12.98
CA ASP A 22 -5.51 -17.11 -11.60
C ASP A 22 -4.21 -17.57 -10.89
N LEU A 23 -3.07 -17.55 -11.60
CA LEU A 23 -1.77 -18.00 -11.12
C LEU A 23 -1.22 -17.03 -10.03
N PRO A 24 -1.08 -17.46 -8.76
CA PRO A 24 -0.57 -16.61 -7.69
C PRO A 24 0.85 -16.09 -7.94
N GLU A 25 1.69 -16.89 -8.59
CA GLU A 25 3.07 -16.54 -8.95
C GLU A 25 3.09 -15.37 -9.94
N ARG A 26 2.21 -15.37 -10.94
CA ARG A 26 2.11 -14.28 -11.92
C ARG A 26 1.63 -12.99 -11.25
N ILE A 27 0.61 -13.08 -10.38
CA ILE A 27 0.08 -11.93 -9.64
C ILE A 27 1.14 -11.34 -8.70
N SER A 28 1.88 -12.19 -7.98
CA SER A 28 2.93 -11.73 -7.05
C SER A 28 4.12 -11.10 -7.78
N GLN A 29 4.58 -11.68 -8.90
CA GLN A 29 5.63 -11.08 -9.74
C GLN A 29 5.25 -9.70 -10.26
N LEU A 30 4.00 -9.52 -10.70
CA LEU A 30 3.48 -8.22 -11.12
C LEU A 30 3.43 -7.22 -9.97
N ALA A 31 2.99 -7.65 -8.79
CA ALA A 31 2.97 -6.81 -7.60
C ALA A 31 4.37 -6.35 -7.17
N VAL A 32 5.37 -7.23 -7.26
CA VAL A 32 6.78 -6.91 -6.99
C VAL A 32 7.32 -5.92 -8.03
N ARG A 33 7.11 -6.16 -9.32
CA ARG A 33 7.51 -5.22 -10.38
C ARG A 33 6.91 -3.83 -10.20
N MET A 34 5.63 -3.74 -9.84
CA MET A 34 4.98 -2.46 -9.52
C MET A 34 5.56 -1.79 -8.26
N LEU A 35 6.14 -2.57 -7.34
CA LEU A 35 6.75 -2.06 -6.11
C LEU A 35 8.16 -1.50 -6.36
N ASP A 36 8.90 -2.02 -7.34
CA ASP A 36 10.28 -1.58 -7.64
C ASP A 36 10.39 -0.08 -8.00
N SER A 37 9.30 0.54 -8.43
CA SER A 37 9.25 1.99 -8.68
C SER A 37 9.07 2.86 -7.43
N LEU A 38 8.85 2.27 -6.25
CA LEU A 38 8.64 2.98 -4.99
C LEU A 38 9.92 3.03 -4.15
N ASP A 39 10.25 4.20 -3.61
CA ASP A 39 11.30 4.32 -2.61
C ASP A 39 10.81 3.87 -1.23
N LEU A 40 11.24 2.68 -0.81
CA LEU A 40 10.80 2.07 0.45
C LEU A 40 11.65 2.46 1.67
N ARG A 41 12.67 3.31 1.51
CA ARG A 41 13.62 3.67 2.59
C ARG A 41 12.94 4.33 3.79
N GLU A 42 11.91 5.13 3.55
CA GLU A 42 11.15 5.81 4.60
C GLU A 42 10.18 4.88 5.37
N GLY A 43 9.97 3.67 4.87
CA GLY A 43 9.08 2.68 5.46
C GLY A 43 7.65 2.70 4.92
N VAL A 44 7.02 1.54 4.96
CA VAL A 44 5.66 1.31 4.45
C VAL A 44 4.73 0.96 5.60
N ARG A 45 3.62 1.70 5.73
CA ARG A 45 2.59 1.45 6.74
C ARG A 45 1.53 0.46 6.29
N LEU A 46 1.22 0.46 5.00
CA LEU A 46 0.24 -0.45 4.41
C LEU A 46 0.70 -0.81 3.01
N LEU A 47 0.67 -2.10 2.70
CA LEU A 47 0.84 -2.62 1.37
C LEU A 47 -0.35 -3.55 1.07
N GLY A 48 -0.99 -3.33 -0.08
CA GLY A 48 -2.15 -4.10 -0.51
C GLY A 48 -2.11 -4.40 -2.00
N VAL A 49 -2.42 -5.63 -2.36
CA VAL A 49 -2.65 -6.05 -3.75
C VAL A 49 -4.14 -6.28 -3.92
N GLY A 50 -4.71 -5.66 -4.94
CA GLY A 50 -6.10 -5.85 -5.35
C GLY A 50 -6.12 -6.37 -6.78
N VAL A 51 -7.00 -7.32 -7.04
CA VAL A 51 -7.27 -7.89 -8.36
C VAL A 51 -8.72 -7.60 -8.74
N SER A 52 -8.96 -7.34 -10.01
CA SER A 52 -10.25 -6.91 -10.57
C SER A 52 -10.38 -7.36 -12.01
N ASN A 53 -11.55 -7.09 -12.63
CA ASN A 53 -11.85 -7.47 -14.01
C ASN A 53 -11.80 -9.00 -14.25
N PHE A 54 -12.41 -9.76 -13.33
CA PHE A 54 -12.47 -11.22 -13.43
C PHE A 54 -13.35 -11.68 -14.60
N ALA A 55 -12.87 -12.69 -15.34
CA ALA A 55 -13.64 -13.39 -16.35
C ALA A 55 -14.26 -14.67 -15.77
N THR A 56 -15.48 -15.01 -16.17
CA THR A 56 -16.16 -16.26 -15.76
C THR A 56 -15.66 -17.49 -16.52
N SER A 57 -15.13 -17.27 -17.72
CA SER A 57 -14.47 -18.27 -18.56
C SER A 57 -13.30 -17.61 -19.24
N ALA A 58 -12.13 -18.21 -19.11
CA ALA A 58 -10.91 -17.79 -19.79
C ALA A 58 -10.29 -19.01 -20.44
N GLN A 59 -9.80 -18.84 -21.66
CA GLN A 59 -8.90 -19.82 -22.23
C GLN A 59 -7.53 -19.59 -21.60
N GLU A 60 -6.94 -20.63 -21.00
CA GLU A 60 -5.59 -20.53 -20.46
C GLU A 60 -4.66 -20.02 -21.57
N GLU A 61 -4.00 -18.89 -21.32
CA GLU A 61 -2.93 -18.40 -22.19
C GLU A 61 -1.82 -19.45 -22.16
N LEU A 62 -1.75 -20.29 -23.19
CA LEU A 62 -0.60 -21.18 -23.41
C LEU A 62 0.68 -20.36 -23.66
N PHE A 63 0.52 -19.12 -24.16
CA PHE A 63 1.57 -18.22 -24.61
C PHE A 63 1.12 -16.77 -24.40
N VAL A 64 2.01 -15.89 -23.94
CA VAL A 64 1.79 -14.44 -23.96
C VAL A 64 2.44 -13.91 -25.23
N VAL A 65 1.71 -13.11 -26.01
CA VAL A 65 2.18 -12.56 -27.29
C VAL A 65 1.92 -11.05 -27.32
N ASP A 66 2.86 -10.28 -27.87
CA ASP A 66 2.66 -8.84 -28.13
C ASP A 66 1.68 -8.60 -29.29
N ASP A 67 1.35 -7.33 -29.55
CA ASP A 67 0.53 -6.90 -30.70
C ASP A 67 1.09 -7.33 -32.07
N GLU A 68 2.36 -7.75 -32.12
CA GLU A 68 3.07 -8.22 -33.31
C GLU A 68 3.15 -9.77 -33.37
N GLY A 69 2.55 -10.47 -32.42
CA GLY A 69 2.51 -11.94 -32.35
C GLY A 69 3.81 -12.59 -31.88
N ARG A 70 4.72 -11.85 -31.24
CA ARG A 70 5.96 -12.38 -30.67
C ARG A 70 5.74 -12.84 -29.25
N LEU A 71 6.29 -14.01 -28.92
CA LEU A 71 6.27 -14.54 -27.55
C LEU A 71 6.92 -13.56 -26.58
N LEU A 72 6.11 -13.03 -25.67
CA LEU A 72 6.54 -12.23 -24.55
C LEU A 72 6.75 -13.16 -23.35
N ASP A 73 7.92 -13.10 -22.72
CA ASP A 73 8.09 -13.62 -21.35
C ASP A 73 7.48 -12.68 -20.30
N GLU A 74 7.12 -11.44 -20.69
CA GLU A 74 6.72 -10.40 -19.76
C GLU A 74 5.44 -9.66 -20.21
N PRO A 75 4.46 -9.50 -19.31
CA PRO A 75 3.22 -8.80 -19.63
C PRO A 75 3.46 -7.30 -19.86
N GLU A 76 2.76 -6.73 -20.84
CA GLU A 76 2.76 -5.30 -21.12
C GLU A 76 2.12 -4.54 -19.96
N VAL A 77 2.90 -3.65 -19.32
CA VAL A 77 2.46 -2.90 -18.14
C VAL A 77 2.00 -1.51 -18.56
N THR A 78 0.69 -1.27 -18.63
CA THR A 78 0.16 0.09 -18.76
C THR A 78 0.27 0.80 -17.40
N GLU A 79 1.24 1.71 -17.26
CA GLU A 79 1.45 2.47 -16.02
C GLU A 79 0.51 3.67 -15.94
N GLU A 80 -0.54 3.58 -15.11
CA GLU A 80 -1.27 4.76 -14.66
C GLU A 80 -0.89 5.07 -13.20
N ILE A 81 -0.12 6.15 -13.00
CA ILE A 81 0.21 6.67 -11.68
C ILE A 81 -0.80 7.76 -11.35
N THR A 82 -1.84 7.41 -10.61
CA THR A 82 -2.74 8.42 -10.04
C THR A 82 -2.32 8.69 -8.59
N PRO A 83 -1.80 9.89 -8.25
CA PRO A 83 -1.64 10.27 -6.86
C PRO A 83 -3.03 10.34 -6.23
N ILE A 84 -3.36 9.37 -5.36
CA ILE A 84 -4.61 9.39 -4.62
C ILE A 84 -4.52 10.48 -3.56
N GLN A 85 -5.42 11.45 -3.64
CA GLN A 85 -5.66 12.39 -2.54
C GLN A 85 -5.99 11.58 -1.27
N PRO A 86 -5.29 11.82 -0.14
CA PRO A 86 -5.57 11.11 1.09
C PRO A 86 -7.06 11.21 1.42
N GLY A 87 -7.72 10.06 1.65
CA GLY A 87 -9.12 10.02 2.07
C GLY A 87 -9.34 10.79 3.38
N PRO A 88 -10.60 10.97 3.83
CA PRO A 88 -10.96 11.88 4.92
C PRO A 88 -10.25 11.61 6.26
N PHE A 89 -9.66 10.43 6.43
CA PHE A 89 -8.86 10.04 7.60
C PHE A 89 -7.37 10.44 7.52
N GLY A 90 -6.86 10.82 6.35
CA GLY A 90 -5.43 11.09 6.11
C GLY A 90 -4.99 12.52 6.39
N ARG A 91 -5.92 13.44 6.71
CA ARG A 91 -5.59 14.82 7.08
C ARG A 91 -6.45 15.31 8.23
N ARG A 92 -6.39 14.69 9.42
CA ARG A 92 -6.50 15.52 10.61
C ARG A 92 -5.21 16.32 10.68
N ARG A 93 -5.20 17.51 10.06
CA ARG A 93 -4.14 18.49 10.28
C ARG A 93 -4.21 18.93 11.73
N SER A 94 -3.64 18.15 12.63
CA SER A 94 -3.11 18.69 13.87
C SER A 94 -1.77 19.33 13.57
N PHE A 95 -1.81 20.37 12.72
CA PHE A 95 -0.73 21.33 12.58
C PHE A 95 -0.84 22.31 13.76
N ASP A 96 -0.68 21.78 14.96
CA ASP A 96 0.02 22.53 15.99
C ASP A 96 1.50 22.35 15.61
N GLY A 97 2.30 23.40 15.47
CA GLY A 97 3.72 23.32 15.07
C GLY A 97 4.64 22.57 16.05
N ARG A 98 4.15 21.51 16.70
CA ARG A 98 4.81 20.61 17.63
C ARG A 98 5.03 19.23 17.01
N ASN A 99 6.12 18.60 17.41
CA ASN A 99 6.75 17.36 16.89
C ASN A 99 5.90 16.06 16.92
N TRP A 100 4.57 16.12 16.94
CA TRP A 100 3.70 14.95 17.09
C TRP A 100 2.64 14.81 15.98
N PRO A 101 3.04 14.63 14.71
CA PRO A 101 2.09 14.30 13.66
C PRO A 101 1.40 12.95 13.90
N PRO A 102 0.11 12.78 13.52
CA PRO A 102 -0.55 11.49 13.55
C PRO A 102 0.25 10.42 12.81
N GLY A 103 0.39 9.28 13.47
CA GLY A 103 1.08 8.09 13.03
C GLY A 103 2.57 8.04 13.31
N VAL A 104 3.20 9.11 13.81
CA VAL A 104 4.60 9.02 14.23
C VAL A 104 4.78 7.94 15.28
N ASP A 105 5.78 7.09 15.07
CA ASP A 105 6.13 6.03 16.00
C ASP A 105 6.83 6.63 17.22
N LEU A 106 6.58 6.05 18.39
CA LEU A 106 7.16 6.47 19.65
C LEU A 106 7.37 5.28 20.58
N ILE A 107 8.19 5.48 21.60
CA ILE A 107 8.41 4.52 22.68
C ILE A 107 8.03 5.24 23.98
N HIS A 108 7.11 4.65 24.73
CA HIS A 108 6.73 5.10 26.07
C HIS A 108 7.40 4.21 27.11
N ASP A 109 7.90 4.81 28.19
CA ASP A 109 8.66 4.07 29.21
C ASP A 109 7.83 2.95 29.85
N GLU A 110 6.54 3.17 30.09
CA GLU A 110 5.62 2.17 30.65
C GLU A 110 4.95 1.24 29.61
N TYR A 111 4.47 1.78 28.48
CA TYR A 111 3.63 1.05 27.51
C TYR A 111 4.42 0.52 26.31
N GLY A 112 5.71 0.83 26.21
CA GLY A 112 6.56 0.38 25.12
C GLY A 112 6.24 1.05 23.78
N ARG A 113 6.34 0.29 22.70
CA ARG A 113 6.21 0.79 21.32
C ARG A 113 4.76 1.17 21.02
N GLY A 114 4.58 2.32 20.38
CA GLY A 114 3.28 2.80 19.94
C GLY A 114 3.38 3.82 18.82
N TRP A 115 2.24 4.42 18.48
CA TRP A 115 2.15 5.51 17.51
C TRP A 115 1.17 6.59 17.96
N VAL A 116 1.37 7.81 17.46
CA VAL A 116 0.44 8.93 17.68
C VAL A 116 -0.86 8.66 16.92
N TRP A 117 -2.00 8.68 17.60
CA TRP A 117 -3.33 8.65 16.97
C TRP A 117 -3.80 10.06 16.58
N GLY A 118 -3.52 11.05 17.42
CA GLY A 118 -3.84 12.44 17.15
C GLY A 118 -3.20 13.39 18.16
N SER A 119 -2.99 14.64 17.75
CA SER A 119 -2.47 15.71 18.61
C SER A 119 -3.39 16.92 18.56
N GLY A 120 -3.48 17.69 19.64
CA GLY A 120 -4.27 18.92 19.69
C GLY A 120 -4.72 19.29 21.10
N ARG A 121 -5.05 20.56 21.31
CA ARG A 121 -5.48 21.10 22.62
C ARG A 121 -4.49 20.79 23.77
N GLY A 122 -3.19 20.73 23.45
CA GLY A 122 -2.13 20.39 24.41
C GLY A 122 -2.05 18.91 24.80
N ILE A 123 -2.82 18.03 24.15
CA ILE A 123 -2.84 16.59 24.41
C ILE A 123 -2.35 15.84 23.17
N VAL A 124 -1.58 14.79 23.39
CA VAL A 124 -1.23 13.80 22.37
C VAL A 124 -1.90 12.48 22.77
N THR A 125 -2.68 11.93 21.86
CA THR A 125 -3.33 10.63 22.01
C THR A 125 -2.51 9.60 21.24
N CYS A 126 -2.16 8.50 21.89
CA CYS A 126 -1.29 7.45 21.33
C CYS A 126 -1.97 6.08 21.48
N ARG A 127 -1.58 5.12 20.62
CA ARG A 127 -1.94 3.71 20.76
C ARG A 127 -0.67 2.86 20.88
N PHE A 128 -0.70 1.87 21.76
CA PHE A 128 0.44 1.01 22.11
C PHE A 128 0.14 -0.45 21.76
N GLU A 129 -0.28 -0.66 20.50
CA GLU A 129 -0.56 -1.99 19.97
C GLU A 129 0.56 -2.34 18.98
N TYR A 130 1.02 -3.58 18.89
CA TYR A 130 1.96 -4.04 17.85
C TYR A 130 1.79 -5.54 17.59
N ARG A 131 2.52 -6.11 16.62
CA ARG A 131 2.40 -7.53 16.16
C ARG A 131 2.54 -8.62 17.26
N GLY A 132 2.76 -8.25 18.51
CA GLY A 132 2.77 -9.17 19.66
C GLY A 132 2.21 -8.57 20.96
N SER A 133 1.54 -7.42 20.92
CA SER A 133 0.85 -6.88 22.09
C SER A 133 -0.51 -7.57 22.29
N GLU A 134 -1.07 -7.45 23.49
CA GLU A 134 -2.48 -7.75 23.71
C GLU A 134 -3.37 -6.83 22.86
N ILE A 135 -4.63 -7.24 22.64
CA ILE A 135 -5.63 -6.43 21.92
C ILE A 135 -5.84 -5.13 22.71
N GLY A 136 -5.63 -3.99 22.07
CA GLY A 136 -5.85 -2.68 22.69
C GLY A 136 -7.31 -2.44 23.06
N ARG A 137 -7.55 -1.58 24.05
CA ARG A 137 -8.91 -1.18 24.43
C ARG A 137 -9.54 -0.32 23.32
N VAL A 138 -10.71 -0.74 22.83
CA VAL A 138 -11.51 -0.04 21.81
C VAL A 138 -12.22 1.16 22.41
#